data_AF-K9CZA0-F1
#
_entry.id   AF-K9CZA0-F1
#
_cell.length_a   1.000
_cell.length_b   1.000
_cell.length_c   1.000
_cell.angle_alpha   90.00
_cell.angle_beta   90.00
_cell.angle_gamma   90.00
#
_symmetry.space_group_name_H-M   'P 1'
#
loop_
_entity.id
_entity.type
_entity.pdbx_description
1 polymer ?
#
loop_
_entity_poly.entity_id
_entity_poly.type
_entity_poly.pdbx_seq_one_letter_code
_entity_poly.pdbx_strand_id
1 'polypeptide(L)'
;MPFAPSLCRPIICAVVLSAAPAALAETPRELLTTAAFQTSDKARALSLIGQAISAADRILMTAPNDHEAVLQRAVAIGYRAKLTRSRADARSSLSAFEALAARNPRDAEAQMVIAGWHLDAIDQLGSFIARTVLGAKEQVGEAALGKAVALGGNRAFYSGLAALMRIRADHNDVAGALALAERATNAPAPAPLDQLMKRNAAAILPALRAGNGKAAAAQARKLLPFGKLPE
;
A
#
# COMPACT_ATOMS: atom_id res chain seq x y z
N MET A 1 -61.53 61.07 -13.65
CA MET A 1 -60.21 60.69 -14.18
C MET A 1 -59.22 60.66 -13.03
N PRO A 2 -58.67 59.48 -12.70
CA PRO A 2 -57.24 59.41 -12.40
C PRO A 2 -56.59 58.20 -13.11
N PHE A 3 -55.41 58.45 -13.72
CA PHE A 3 -54.55 57.43 -14.32
C PHE A 3 -53.67 56.79 -13.23
N ALA A 4 -53.57 55.46 -13.24
CA ALA A 4 -52.69 54.67 -12.40
C ALA A 4 -51.30 54.50 -13.06
N PRO A 5 -50.18 54.54 -12.32
CA PRO A 5 -48.86 54.27 -12.86
C PRO A 5 -48.49 52.77 -12.79
N SER A 6 -48.02 52.24 -13.92
CA SER A 6 -47.42 50.91 -14.07
C SER A 6 -46.04 50.84 -13.39
N LEU A 7 -45.87 49.87 -12.47
CA LEU A 7 -44.59 49.52 -11.86
C LEU A 7 -43.83 48.53 -12.77
N CYS A 8 -42.73 49.00 -13.34
CA CYS A 8 -41.76 48.19 -14.08
C CYS A 8 -40.88 47.42 -13.08
N ARG A 9 -40.94 46.08 -13.08
CA ARG A 9 -40.09 45.21 -12.23
C ARG A 9 -38.76 44.92 -12.93
N PRO A 10 -37.59 45.15 -12.31
CA PRO A 10 -36.31 44.71 -12.87
C PRO A 10 -36.14 43.20 -12.64
N ILE A 11 -35.79 42.50 -13.71
CA ILE A 11 -35.37 41.09 -13.68
C ILE A 11 -33.91 41.08 -13.23
N ILE A 12 -33.65 40.59 -12.02
CA ILE A 12 -32.30 40.36 -11.50
C ILE A 12 -31.84 38.98 -12.02
N CYS A 13 -30.96 38.97 -13.01
CA CYS A 13 -30.23 37.77 -13.42
C CYS A 13 -29.17 37.43 -12.36
N ALA A 14 -29.46 36.47 -11.48
CA ALA A 14 -28.48 35.90 -10.57
C ALA A 14 -27.52 34.97 -11.36
N VAL A 15 -26.29 35.42 -11.59
CA VAL A 15 -25.20 34.57 -12.08
C VAL A 15 -24.72 33.71 -10.90
N VAL A 16 -25.09 32.43 -10.91
CA VAL A 16 -24.56 31.45 -9.96
C VAL A 16 -23.18 31.03 -10.45
N LEU A 17 -22.12 31.52 -9.81
CA LEU A 17 -20.78 30.95 -9.97
C LEU A 17 -20.75 29.58 -9.27
N SER A 18 -20.88 28.51 -10.06
CA SER A 18 -20.57 27.16 -9.62
C SER A 18 -19.05 27.05 -9.38
N ALA A 19 -18.64 27.11 -8.12
CA ALA A 19 -17.29 26.72 -7.73
C ALA A 19 -17.10 25.23 -8.06
N ALA A 20 -16.32 24.93 -9.09
CA ALA A 20 -15.89 23.56 -9.34
C ALA A 20 -15.12 23.07 -8.11
N PRO A 21 -15.40 21.86 -7.59
CA PRO A 21 -14.61 21.31 -6.50
C PRO A 21 -13.16 21.24 -6.96
N ALA A 22 -12.25 21.82 -6.18
CA ALA A 22 -10.82 21.68 -6.41
C ALA A 22 -10.52 20.18 -6.46
N ALA A 23 -9.98 19.70 -7.58
CA ALA A 23 -9.50 18.34 -7.69
C ALA A 23 -8.47 18.13 -6.57
N LEU A 24 -8.78 17.28 -5.60
CA LEU A 24 -7.82 16.89 -4.58
C LEU A 24 -6.64 16.24 -5.32
N ALA A 25 -5.45 16.81 -5.18
CA ALA A 25 -4.26 16.24 -5.79
C ALA A 25 -4.05 14.81 -5.26
N GLU A 26 -3.83 13.85 -6.14
CA GLU A 26 -3.57 12.46 -5.75
C GLU A 26 -2.39 12.42 -4.78
N THR A 27 -2.61 11.75 -3.64
CA THR A 27 -1.60 11.57 -2.61
C THR A 27 -0.53 10.56 -3.07
N PRO A 28 0.70 10.62 -2.53
CA PRO A 28 1.73 9.61 -2.81
C PRO A 28 1.22 8.18 -2.58
N ARG A 29 0.42 7.95 -1.54
CA ARG A 29 -0.16 6.64 -1.21
C ARG A 29 -1.14 6.15 -2.27
N GLU A 30 -1.98 7.03 -2.81
CA GLU A 30 -2.94 6.67 -3.87
C GLU A 30 -2.20 6.28 -5.15
N LEU A 31 -1.21 7.07 -5.56
CA LEU A 31 -0.33 6.77 -6.70
C LEU A 31 0.34 5.39 -6.55
N LEU A 32 0.90 5.11 -5.36
CA LEU A 32 1.56 3.83 -5.07
C LEU A 32 0.59 2.66 -4.99
N THR A 33 -0.62 2.87 -4.48
CA THR A 33 -1.66 1.83 -4.44
C THR A 33 -2.08 1.45 -5.86
N THR A 34 -2.26 2.43 -6.74
CA THR A 34 -2.55 2.21 -8.16
C THR A 34 -1.40 1.48 -8.85
N ALA A 35 -0.16 1.96 -8.68
CA ALA A 35 1.03 1.35 -9.27
C ALA A 35 1.23 -0.11 -8.82
N ALA A 36 1.03 -0.41 -7.54
CA ALA A 36 1.32 -1.73 -7.00
C ALA A 36 0.22 -2.76 -7.28
N PHE A 37 -1.05 -2.37 -7.23
CA PHE A 37 -2.15 -3.34 -7.20
C PHE A 37 -3.09 -3.27 -8.40
N GLN A 38 -3.04 -2.19 -9.19
CA GLN A 38 -4.04 -1.93 -10.22
C GLN A 38 -3.47 -1.92 -11.64
N THR A 39 -2.17 -1.68 -11.80
CA THR A 39 -1.51 -1.71 -13.11
C THR A 39 -1.02 -3.10 -13.50
N SER A 40 -1.14 -3.44 -14.78
CA SER A 40 -0.54 -4.62 -15.43
C SER A 40 0.62 -4.25 -16.37
N ASP A 41 0.97 -2.96 -16.47
CA ASP A 41 2.05 -2.46 -17.32
C ASP A 41 3.19 -1.88 -16.48
N LYS A 42 4.41 -2.36 -16.72
CA LYS A 42 5.60 -2.00 -15.95
C LYS A 42 6.01 -0.54 -16.15
N ALA A 43 5.89 0.00 -17.37
CA ALA A 43 6.27 1.38 -17.65
C ALA A 43 5.32 2.37 -16.96
N ARG A 44 4.02 2.06 -16.97
CA ARG A 44 3.00 2.81 -16.23
C ARG A 44 3.23 2.75 -14.73
N ALA A 45 3.54 1.58 -14.18
CA ALA A 45 3.88 1.43 -12.77
C ALA A 45 5.09 2.31 -12.38
N LEU A 46 6.17 2.27 -13.17
CA LEU A 46 7.35 3.13 -12.96
C LEU A 46 7.03 4.62 -13.05
N SER A 47 6.17 5.03 -13.99
CA SER A 47 5.71 6.41 -14.11
C SER A 47 4.95 6.88 -12.86
N LEU A 48 4.02 6.06 -12.35
CA LEU A 48 3.27 6.37 -11.12
C LEU A 48 4.18 6.43 -9.88
N ILE A 49 5.15 5.51 -9.80
CA ILE A 49 6.17 5.53 -8.73
C ILE A 49 6.99 6.84 -8.77
N GLY A 50 7.41 7.28 -9.97
CA GLY A 50 8.10 8.56 -10.14
C GLY A 50 7.26 9.75 -9.69
N GLN A 51 5.97 9.75 -10.03
CA GLN A 51 5.03 10.78 -9.58
C GLN A 51 4.87 10.78 -8.05
N ALA A 52 4.80 9.61 -7.42
CA ALA A 52 4.71 9.49 -5.96
C ALA A 52 5.95 10.04 -5.26
N ILE A 53 7.16 9.78 -5.79
CA ILE A 53 8.41 10.36 -5.27
C ILE A 53 8.36 11.89 -5.36
N SER A 54 8.04 12.45 -6.52
CA SER A 54 7.95 13.90 -6.71
C SER A 54 6.88 14.54 -5.81
N ALA A 55 5.74 13.87 -5.60
CA ALA A 55 4.69 14.34 -4.72
C ALA A 55 5.14 14.34 -3.25
N ALA A 56 5.80 13.28 -2.80
CA ALA A 56 6.35 13.20 -1.45
C ALA A 56 7.48 14.23 -1.23
N ASP A 57 8.37 14.41 -2.20
CA ASP A 57 9.44 15.42 -2.15
C ASP A 57 8.87 16.83 -1.98
N ARG A 58 7.77 17.17 -2.66
CA ARG A 58 7.09 18.47 -2.48
C ARG A 58 6.55 18.68 -1.07
N ILE A 59 6.01 17.63 -0.45
CA ILE A 59 5.56 17.70 0.95
C ILE A 59 6.77 17.89 1.87
N LEU A 60 7.85 17.15 1.64
CA LEU A 60 9.05 17.23 2.48
C LEU A 60 9.80 18.56 2.35
N MET A 61 9.65 19.29 1.24
CA MET A 61 10.19 20.66 1.13
C MET A 61 9.53 21.63 2.11
N THR A 62 8.25 21.46 2.42
CA THR A 62 7.51 22.34 3.34
C THR A 62 7.37 21.76 4.75
N ALA A 63 7.41 20.43 4.88
CA ALA A 63 7.37 19.69 6.13
C ALA A 63 8.43 18.58 6.15
N PRO A 64 9.71 18.90 6.42
CA PRO A 64 10.83 17.94 6.31
C PRO A 64 10.74 16.70 7.20
N ASN A 65 9.91 16.75 8.25
CA ASN A 65 9.68 15.66 9.18
C ASN A 65 8.30 15.02 9.03
N ASP A 66 7.58 15.30 7.93
CA ASP A 66 6.28 14.68 7.67
C ASP A 66 6.45 13.15 7.53
N HIS A 67 5.90 12.44 8.51
CA HIS A 67 6.07 10.99 8.65
C HIS A 67 5.54 10.24 7.42
N GLU A 68 4.34 10.61 6.95
CA GLU A 68 3.68 9.95 5.83
C GLU A 68 4.47 10.16 4.54
N ALA A 69 4.93 11.37 4.27
CA ALA A 69 5.72 11.68 3.09
C ALA A 69 7.07 10.93 3.10
N VAL A 70 7.77 10.84 4.25
CA VAL A 70 8.99 10.03 4.36
C VAL A 70 8.70 8.56 4.07
N LEU A 71 7.64 8.01 4.68
CA LEU A 71 7.24 6.62 4.50
C LEU A 71 6.90 6.31 3.04
N GLN A 72 5.99 7.09 2.42
CA GLN A 72 5.57 6.85 1.05
C GLN A 72 6.72 7.05 0.05
N ARG A 73 7.61 8.01 0.28
CA ARG A 73 8.83 8.17 -0.53
C ARG A 73 9.72 6.94 -0.46
N ALA A 74 9.93 6.39 0.74
CA ALA A 74 10.74 5.19 0.92
C ALA A 74 10.09 3.95 0.27
N VAL A 75 8.76 3.81 0.36
CA VAL A 75 7.99 2.77 -0.36
C VAL A 75 8.17 2.91 -1.87
N ALA A 76 8.04 4.13 -2.40
CA ALA A 76 8.21 4.40 -3.82
C ALA A 76 9.62 4.03 -4.31
N ILE A 77 10.66 4.36 -3.56
CA ILE A 77 12.04 3.97 -3.86
C ILE A 77 12.20 2.45 -3.82
N GLY A 78 11.63 1.77 -2.83
CA GLY A 78 11.66 0.30 -2.75
C GLY A 78 10.92 -0.38 -3.91
N TYR A 79 9.79 0.18 -4.33
CA TYR A 79 9.05 -0.29 -5.51
C TYR A 79 9.83 -0.04 -6.81
N ARG A 80 10.47 1.12 -6.96
CA ARG A 80 11.39 1.37 -8.07
C ARG A 80 12.50 0.33 -8.09
N ALA A 81 13.10 0.05 -6.94
CA ALA A 81 14.14 -0.97 -6.79
C ALA A 81 13.68 -2.36 -7.26
N LYS A 82 12.48 -2.77 -6.86
CA LYS A 82 11.86 -4.04 -7.27
C LYS A 82 11.71 -4.14 -8.79
N LEU A 83 11.23 -3.08 -9.43
CA LEU A 83 10.98 -3.08 -10.88
C LEU A 83 12.25 -2.89 -11.72
N THR A 84 13.25 -2.15 -11.23
CA THR A 84 14.50 -1.87 -11.96
C THR A 84 15.68 -2.75 -11.55
N ARG A 85 15.51 -3.59 -10.53
CA ARG A 85 16.58 -4.38 -9.89
C ARG A 85 17.72 -3.51 -9.33
N SER A 86 17.42 -2.29 -8.91
CA SER A 86 18.39 -1.35 -8.33
C SER A 86 18.74 -1.72 -6.88
N ARG A 87 19.96 -2.22 -6.67
CA ARG A 87 20.47 -2.56 -5.33
C ARG A 87 20.62 -1.33 -4.43
N ALA A 88 21.00 -0.19 -5.02
CA ALA A 88 21.17 1.07 -4.30
C ALA A 88 19.82 1.56 -3.76
N ASP A 89 18.78 1.57 -4.59
CA ASP A 89 17.43 1.94 -4.16
C ASP A 89 16.89 0.96 -3.10
N ALA A 90 17.12 -0.35 -3.27
CA ALA A 90 16.67 -1.36 -2.31
C ALA A 90 17.28 -1.12 -0.92
N ARG A 91 18.59 -0.83 -0.84
CA ARG A 91 19.25 -0.51 0.43
C ARG A 91 18.77 0.83 0.99
N SER A 92 18.64 1.84 0.13
CA SER A 92 18.15 3.16 0.55
C SER A 92 16.74 3.10 1.13
N SER A 93 15.83 2.31 0.55
CA SER A 93 14.48 2.15 1.10
C SER A 93 14.50 1.45 2.45
N LEU A 94 15.30 0.38 2.60
CA LEU A 94 15.41 -0.33 3.88
C LEU A 94 15.94 0.58 4.98
N SER A 95 17.02 1.31 4.73
CA SER A 95 17.58 2.26 5.70
C SER A 95 16.56 3.31 6.13
N ALA A 96 15.71 3.78 5.21
CA ALA A 96 14.64 4.72 5.55
C ALA A 96 13.55 4.07 6.42
N PHE A 97 13.14 2.83 6.10
CA PHE A 97 12.17 2.09 6.93
C PHE A 97 12.70 1.81 8.33
N GLU A 98 13.96 1.38 8.45
CA GLU A 98 14.63 1.16 9.73
C GLU A 98 14.75 2.45 10.53
N ALA A 99 15.05 3.58 9.90
CA ALA A 99 15.09 4.87 10.55
C ALA A 99 13.71 5.33 11.08
N LEU A 100 12.63 5.07 10.32
CA LEU A 100 11.26 5.33 10.78
C LEU A 100 10.91 4.45 12.00
N ALA A 101 11.19 3.15 11.92
CA ALA A 101 10.96 2.21 13.02
C ALA A 101 11.82 2.51 14.26
N ALA A 102 13.05 3.02 14.08
CA ALA A 102 13.90 3.43 15.20
C ALA A 102 13.35 4.68 15.91
N ARG A 103 12.79 5.64 15.16
CA ARG A 103 12.15 6.84 15.72
C ARG A 103 10.83 6.53 16.42
N ASN A 104 10.03 5.62 15.85
CA ASN A 104 8.78 5.16 16.44
C ASN A 104 8.66 3.63 16.35
N PRO A 105 9.15 2.88 17.36
CA PRO A 105 9.06 1.42 17.35
C PRO A 105 7.63 0.85 17.36
N ARG A 106 6.62 1.70 17.66
CA ARG A 106 5.20 1.33 17.68
C ARG A 106 4.49 1.66 16.36
N ASP A 107 5.21 2.16 15.37
CA ASP A 107 4.65 2.39 14.05
C ASP A 107 4.43 1.06 13.30
N ALA A 108 3.16 0.68 13.19
CA ALA A 108 2.76 -0.53 12.51
C ALA A 108 3.08 -0.51 11.00
N GLU A 109 3.02 0.65 10.34
CA GLU A 109 3.30 0.73 8.90
C GLU A 109 4.79 0.60 8.62
N ALA A 110 5.67 1.24 9.41
CA ALA A 110 7.11 1.01 9.33
C ALA A 110 7.47 -0.47 9.53
N GLN A 111 6.87 -1.15 10.51
CA GLN A 111 7.09 -2.59 10.71
C GLN A 111 6.58 -3.41 9.49
N MET A 112 5.45 -3.03 8.90
CA MET A 112 4.91 -3.72 7.73
C MET A 112 5.81 -3.58 6.50
N VAL A 113 6.37 -2.39 6.23
CA VAL A 113 7.26 -2.21 5.08
C VAL A 113 8.62 -2.87 5.28
N ILE A 114 9.13 -2.98 6.52
CA ILE A 114 10.31 -3.80 6.85
C ILE A 114 10.05 -5.27 6.57
N ALA A 115 8.88 -5.78 7.01
CA ALA A 115 8.46 -7.15 6.74
C ALA A 115 8.38 -7.41 5.22
N GLY A 116 7.68 -6.51 4.51
CA GLY A 116 7.57 -6.53 3.06
C GLY A 116 8.93 -6.59 2.37
N TRP A 117 9.86 -5.72 2.76
CA TRP A 117 11.18 -5.65 2.15
C TRP A 117 11.97 -6.96 2.30
N HIS A 118 12.05 -7.52 3.50
CA HIS A 118 12.80 -8.75 3.75
C HIS A 118 12.18 -9.96 3.06
N LEU A 119 10.86 -10.14 3.22
CA LEU A 119 10.17 -11.34 2.75
C LEU A 119 10.01 -11.31 1.22
N ASP A 120 9.77 -10.15 0.59
CA ASP A 120 9.74 -10.05 -0.88
C ASP A 120 11.12 -10.26 -1.51
N ALA A 121 12.19 -9.78 -0.87
CA ALA A 121 13.55 -10.00 -1.37
C ALA A 121 13.90 -11.49 -1.39
N ILE A 122 13.50 -12.23 -0.35
CA ILE A 122 13.69 -13.69 -0.25
C ILE A 122 12.84 -14.42 -1.28
N ASP A 123 11.56 -14.07 -1.42
CA ASP A 123 10.65 -14.66 -2.40
C ASP A 123 11.16 -14.49 -3.84
N GLN A 124 11.72 -13.32 -4.18
CA GLN A 124 12.18 -13.02 -5.55
C GLN A 124 13.56 -13.58 -5.90
N LEU A 125 14.51 -13.57 -4.95
CA LEU A 125 15.92 -13.90 -5.22
C LEU A 125 16.33 -15.25 -4.64
N GLY A 126 15.48 -15.87 -3.81
CA GLY A 126 15.85 -16.98 -2.95
C GLY A 126 16.69 -16.54 -1.75
N SER A 127 16.61 -17.30 -0.66
CA SER A 127 17.18 -16.93 0.65
C SER A 127 18.69 -16.68 0.63
N PHE A 128 19.46 -17.42 -0.19
CA PHE A 128 20.92 -17.27 -0.26
C PHE A 128 21.32 -15.94 -0.93
N ILE A 129 20.76 -15.62 -2.10
CA ILE A 129 21.10 -14.40 -2.84
C ILE A 129 20.53 -13.16 -2.14
N ALA A 130 19.29 -13.23 -1.66
CA ALA A 130 18.67 -12.12 -0.91
C ALA A 130 19.50 -11.73 0.32
N ARG A 131 19.98 -12.73 1.08
CA ARG A 131 20.85 -12.51 2.24
C ARG A 131 22.21 -11.94 1.87
N THR A 132 22.89 -12.53 0.89
CA THR A 132 24.28 -12.17 0.55
C THR A 132 24.38 -10.82 -0.18
N VAL A 133 23.43 -10.51 -1.07
CA VAL A 133 23.48 -9.31 -1.92
C VAL A 133 22.79 -8.13 -1.25
N LEU A 134 21.62 -8.36 -0.66
CA LEU A 134 20.78 -7.31 -0.11
C LEU A 134 20.82 -7.25 1.42
N GLY A 135 21.22 -8.33 2.09
CA GLY A 135 21.18 -8.40 3.56
C GLY A 135 19.82 -8.86 4.09
N ALA A 136 18.97 -9.47 3.26
CA ALA A 136 17.65 -9.90 3.68
C ALA A 136 17.69 -11.04 4.72
N LYS A 137 16.81 -10.95 5.72
CA LYS A 137 16.74 -11.91 6.82
C LYS A 137 15.27 -12.27 7.10
N GLU A 138 14.94 -13.54 6.89
CA GLU A 138 13.58 -14.08 7.07
C GLU A 138 13.06 -13.82 8.49
N GLN A 139 13.85 -14.16 9.50
CA GLN A 139 13.50 -13.94 10.91
C GLN A 139 13.19 -12.48 11.24
N VAL A 140 13.89 -11.53 10.62
CA VAL A 140 13.62 -10.09 10.80
C VAL A 140 12.30 -9.72 10.12
N GLY A 141 12.08 -10.23 8.91
CA GLY A 141 10.83 -10.03 8.17
C GLY A 141 9.60 -10.56 8.92
N GLU A 142 9.66 -11.79 9.40
CA GLU A 142 8.57 -12.43 10.16
C GLU A 142 8.32 -11.73 11.50
N ALA A 143 9.38 -11.35 12.22
CA ALA A 143 9.24 -10.60 13.48
C ALA A 143 8.60 -9.22 13.24
N ALA A 144 8.99 -8.52 12.17
CA ALA A 144 8.39 -7.24 11.80
C ALA A 144 6.92 -7.42 11.35
N LEU A 145 6.59 -8.50 10.63
CA LEU A 145 5.22 -8.81 10.22
C LEU A 145 4.32 -9.03 11.43
N GLY A 146 4.77 -9.83 12.39
CA GLY A 146 4.07 -10.05 13.65
C GLY A 146 3.84 -8.75 14.43
N LYS A 147 4.87 -7.89 14.52
CA LYS A 147 4.75 -6.56 15.15
C LYS A 147 3.73 -5.68 14.42
N ALA A 148 3.76 -5.64 13.08
CA ALA A 148 2.81 -4.85 12.30
C ALA A 148 1.36 -5.27 12.56
N VAL A 149 1.08 -6.58 12.61
CA VAL A 149 -0.25 -7.11 12.92
C VAL A 149 -0.69 -6.83 14.37
N ALA A 150 0.25 -6.85 15.31
CA ALA A 150 -0.03 -6.56 16.72
C ALA A 150 -0.28 -5.06 16.96
N LEU A 151 0.54 -4.20 16.36
CA LEU A 151 0.48 -2.74 16.52
C LEU A 151 -0.62 -2.10 15.68
N GLY A 152 -0.94 -2.69 14.52
CA GLY A 152 -1.88 -2.16 13.54
C GLY A 152 -3.36 -2.16 13.98
N GLY A 153 -3.63 -2.59 15.21
CA GLY A 153 -4.95 -2.64 15.79
C GLY A 153 -5.88 -3.60 15.03
N ASN A 154 -7.17 -3.24 14.98
CA ASN A 154 -8.18 -4.00 14.26
C ASN A 154 -8.39 -3.51 12.82
N ARG A 155 -7.37 -2.95 12.15
CA ARG A 155 -7.48 -2.55 10.75
C ARG A 155 -7.29 -3.73 9.81
N ALA A 156 -8.08 -3.78 8.73
CA ALA A 156 -8.02 -4.85 7.75
C ALA A 156 -6.68 -4.93 7.00
N PHE A 157 -5.99 -3.79 6.81
CA PHE A 157 -4.72 -3.73 6.09
C PHE A 157 -3.67 -4.74 6.58
N TYR A 158 -3.34 -4.70 7.88
CA TYR A 158 -2.20 -5.45 8.40
C TYR A 158 -2.43 -6.96 8.39
N SER A 159 -3.59 -7.41 8.86
CA SER A 159 -3.94 -8.82 8.87
C SER A 159 -4.13 -9.36 7.45
N GLY A 160 -4.73 -8.57 6.55
CA GLY A 160 -4.95 -8.98 5.16
C GLY A 160 -3.65 -9.13 4.38
N LEU A 161 -2.73 -8.17 4.50
CA LEU A 161 -1.43 -8.27 3.85
C LEU A 161 -0.59 -9.40 4.44
N ALA A 162 -0.60 -9.58 5.76
CA ALA A 162 0.09 -10.70 6.42
C ALA A 162 -0.44 -12.06 5.97
N ALA A 163 -1.75 -12.23 5.81
CA ALA A 163 -2.33 -13.48 5.30
C ALA A 163 -1.78 -13.84 3.91
N LEU A 164 -1.72 -12.86 3.00
CA LEU A 164 -1.19 -13.04 1.64
C LEU A 164 0.30 -13.38 1.64
N MET A 165 1.11 -12.65 2.41
CA MET A 165 2.55 -12.87 2.50
C MET A 165 2.87 -14.26 3.08
N ARG A 166 2.17 -14.65 4.14
CA ARG A 166 2.36 -15.91 4.85
C ARG A 166 2.04 -17.11 3.96
N ILE A 167 0.87 -17.13 3.31
CA ILE A 167 0.51 -18.26 2.43
C ILE A 167 1.36 -18.33 1.16
N ARG A 168 1.86 -17.19 0.67
CA ARG A 168 2.82 -17.17 -0.45
C ARG A 168 4.13 -17.85 -0.03
N ALA A 169 4.64 -17.52 1.16
CA ALA A 169 5.91 -18.02 1.67
C ALA A 169 5.84 -19.51 2.00
N ASP A 170 4.80 -19.95 2.71
CA ASP A 170 4.55 -21.36 3.00
C ASP A 170 3.10 -21.72 2.69
N HIS A 171 2.91 -22.45 1.59
CA HIS A 171 1.58 -22.90 1.16
C HIS A 171 1.02 -24.04 2.03
N ASN A 172 1.79 -24.57 2.98
CA ASN A 172 1.31 -25.54 3.96
C ASN A 172 0.74 -24.87 5.21
N ASP A 173 1.05 -23.59 5.45
CA ASP A 173 0.52 -22.84 6.58
C ASP A 173 -0.87 -22.26 6.29
N VAL A 174 -1.78 -23.16 5.98
CA VAL A 174 -3.18 -22.83 5.70
C VAL A 174 -3.86 -22.26 6.94
N ALA A 175 -3.61 -22.84 8.12
CA ALA A 175 -4.27 -22.45 9.36
C ALA A 175 -3.89 -21.02 9.78
N GLY A 176 -2.61 -20.67 9.74
CA GLY A 176 -2.14 -19.33 10.09
C GLY A 176 -2.65 -18.28 9.09
N ALA A 177 -2.61 -18.59 7.80
CA ALA A 177 -3.13 -17.70 6.76
C ALA A 177 -4.66 -17.51 6.86
N LEU A 178 -5.41 -18.57 7.15
CA LEU A 178 -6.86 -18.52 7.32
C LEU A 178 -7.24 -17.60 8.48
N ALA A 179 -6.62 -17.76 9.65
CA ALA A 179 -6.91 -16.93 10.81
C ALA A 179 -6.69 -15.43 10.54
N LEU A 180 -5.59 -15.09 9.84
CA LEU A 180 -5.30 -13.71 9.45
C LEU A 180 -6.29 -13.18 8.41
N ALA A 181 -6.64 -13.99 7.41
CA ALA A 181 -7.59 -13.61 6.38
C ALA A 181 -8.99 -13.35 6.96
N GLU A 182 -9.46 -14.19 7.88
CA GLU A 182 -10.75 -14.02 8.55
C GLU A 182 -10.77 -12.77 9.44
N ARG A 183 -9.68 -12.52 10.18
CA ARG A 183 -9.51 -11.27 10.94
C ARG A 183 -9.60 -10.05 10.02
N ALA A 184 -8.94 -10.07 8.86
CA ALA A 184 -8.98 -8.98 7.89
C ALA A 184 -10.39 -8.75 7.33
N THR A 185 -11.13 -9.82 7.03
CA THR A 185 -12.50 -9.71 6.50
C THR A 185 -13.51 -9.19 7.53
N ASN A 186 -13.25 -9.41 8.81
CA ASN A 186 -14.12 -8.93 9.90
C ASN A 186 -13.70 -7.55 10.43
N ALA A 187 -12.50 -7.09 10.11
CA ALA A 187 -11.96 -5.81 10.54
C ALA A 187 -12.61 -4.59 9.82
N PRO A 188 -12.67 -3.43 10.50
CA PRO A 188 -12.87 -2.13 9.87
C PRO A 188 -11.88 -1.84 8.74
N ALA A 189 -12.37 -1.12 7.73
CA ALA A 189 -11.59 -0.70 6.57
C ALA A 189 -11.77 0.80 6.26
N PRO A 190 -11.25 1.69 7.13
CA PRO A 190 -11.50 3.13 7.04
C PRO A 190 -10.77 3.80 5.86
N ALA A 191 -9.61 3.29 5.43
CA ALA A 191 -8.88 3.84 4.29
C ALA A 191 -9.05 2.98 3.02
N PRO A 192 -8.86 3.55 1.81
CA PRO A 192 -8.94 2.80 0.55
C PRO A 192 -8.03 1.56 0.52
N LEU A 193 -6.82 1.65 1.09
CA LEU A 193 -5.88 0.54 1.16
C LEU A 193 -6.36 -0.57 2.11
N ASP A 194 -7.04 -0.24 3.22
CA ASP A 194 -7.68 -1.24 4.08
C ASP A 194 -8.77 -1.99 3.32
N GLN A 195 -9.59 -1.28 2.56
CA GLN A 195 -10.67 -1.87 1.78
C GLN A 195 -10.11 -2.82 0.71
N LEU A 196 -9.01 -2.44 0.08
CA LEU A 196 -8.31 -3.29 -0.87
C LEU A 196 -7.78 -4.57 -0.19
N MET A 197 -7.08 -4.46 0.94
CA MET A 197 -6.58 -5.64 1.64
C MET A 197 -7.69 -6.53 2.18
N LYS A 198 -8.81 -5.94 2.64
CA LYS A 198 -10.01 -6.68 3.04
C LYS A 198 -10.55 -7.53 1.90
N ARG A 199 -10.68 -6.94 0.70
CA ARG A 199 -11.12 -7.68 -0.51
C ARG A 199 -10.12 -8.76 -0.90
N ASN A 200 -8.82 -8.46 -0.88
CA ASN A 200 -7.79 -9.43 -1.25
C ASN A 200 -7.75 -10.63 -0.28
N ALA A 201 -7.88 -10.38 1.03
CA ALA A 201 -8.00 -11.43 2.03
C ALA A 201 -9.26 -12.28 1.82
N ALA A 202 -10.41 -11.64 1.55
CA ALA A 202 -11.64 -12.35 1.23
C ALA A 202 -11.49 -13.26 0.00
N ALA A 203 -10.69 -12.83 -0.98
CA ALA A 203 -10.52 -13.56 -2.23
C ALA A 203 -9.81 -14.90 -2.04
N ILE A 204 -8.89 -15.02 -1.07
CA ILE A 204 -8.15 -16.28 -0.80
C ILE A 204 -8.87 -17.22 0.18
N LEU A 205 -9.89 -16.74 0.91
CA LEU A 205 -10.63 -17.52 1.90
C LEU A 205 -11.22 -18.84 1.37
N PRO A 206 -11.83 -18.91 0.17
CA PRO A 206 -12.39 -20.16 -0.32
C PRO A 206 -11.35 -21.28 -0.43
N ALA A 207 -10.17 -20.96 -0.97
CA ALA A 207 -9.08 -21.92 -1.10
C ALA A 207 -8.52 -22.34 0.26
N LEU A 208 -8.35 -21.39 1.19
CA LEU A 208 -7.88 -21.68 2.55
C LEU A 208 -8.86 -22.58 3.31
N ARG A 209 -10.16 -22.31 3.25
CA ARG A 209 -11.21 -23.13 3.89
C ARG A 209 -11.30 -24.54 3.32
N ALA A 210 -10.97 -24.70 2.05
CA ALA A 210 -10.88 -26.01 1.39
C ALA A 210 -9.56 -26.76 1.69
N GLY A 211 -8.67 -26.22 2.54
CA GLY A 211 -7.35 -26.80 2.79
C GLY A 211 -6.40 -26.67 1.59
N ASN A 212 -6.77 -25.94 0.54
CA ASN A 212 -6.00 -25.83 -0.69
C ASN A 212 -5.03 -24.65 -0.63
N GLY A 213 -3.98 -24.82 0.19
CA GLY A 213 -2.96 -23.79 0.37
C GLY A 213 -2.18 -23.45 -0.90
N LYS A 214 -1.98 -24.40 -1.82
CA LYS A 214 -1.35 -24.13 -3.13
C LYS A 214 -2.17 -23.15 -3.98
N ALA A 215 -3.49 -23.35 -4.06
CA ALA A 215 -4.37 -22.44 -4.77
C ALA A 215 -4.41 -21.05 -4.11
N ALA A 216 -4.49 -21.02 -2.77
CA ALA A 216 -4.45 -19.77 -2.01
C ALA A 216 -3.13 -19.00 -2.24
N ALA A 217 -1.98 -19.70 -2.23
CA ALA A 217 -0.67 -19.13 -2.51
C ALA A 217 -0.57 -18.57 -3.94
N ALA A 218 -1.08 -19.31 -4.94
CA ALA A 218 -1.10 -18.85 -6.32
C ALA A 218 -1.93 -17.57 -6.50
N GLN A 219 -3.05 -17.46 -5.80
CA GLN A 219 -3.86 -16.26 -5.79
C GLN A 219 -3.20 -15.11 -5.02
N ALA A 220 -2.58 -15.40 -3.88
CA ALA A 220 -1.86 -14.40 -3.09
C ALA A 220 -0.74 -13.73 -3.88
N ARG A 221 0.02 -14.49 -4.69
CA ARG A 221 1.06 -13.94 -5.58
C ARG A 221 0.52 -12.86 -6.52
N LYS A 222 -0.70 -13.03 -7.05
CA LYS A 222 -1.35 -12.06 -7.95
C LYS A 222 -1.92 -10.84 -7.22
N LEU A 223 -2.23 -10.98 -5.94
CA LEU A 223 -2.86 -9.94 -5.11
C LEU A 223 -1.85 -9.09 -4.34
N LEU A 224 -0.59 -9.53 -4.24
CA LEU A 224 0.50 -8.77 -3.66
C LEU A 224 1.03 -7.69 -4.61
N PRO A 225 1.79 -6.69 -4.11
CA PRO A 225 2.36 -5.63 -4.93
C PRO A 225 3.11 -6.16 -6.17
N PHE A 226 2.67 -5.68 -7.33
CA PHE A 226 3.14 -6.01 -8.68
C PHE A 226 2.84 -7.44 -9.15
N GLY A 227 1.99 -8.19 -8.45
CA GLY A 227 1.58 -9.54 -8.83
C GLY A 227 0.82 -9.67 -10.15
N LYS A 228 0.41 -8.53 -10.75
CA LYS A 228 -0.28 -8.45 -12.04
C LYS A 228 0.64 -8.07 -13.20
N LEU A 229 1.91 -7.73 -12.92
CA LEU A 229 2.87 -7.48 -13.98
C LEU A 229 3.33 -8.81 -14.60
N PRO A 230 3.61 -8.85 -15.92
CA PRO A 230 4.30 -9.98 -16.52
C PRO A 230 5.71 -10.10 -15.92
N GLU A 231 6.19 -11.35 -15.79
CA GLU A 231 7.56 -11.66 -15.32
C GLU A 231 8.65 -11.11 -16.26
#